data_AF-A0A1E3H065-F1
#
_entry.id   AF-A0A1E3H065-F1
#
_cell.length_a   1.000
_cell.length_b   1.000
_cell.length_c   1.000
_cell.angle_alpha   90.00
_cell.angle_beta   90.00
_cell.angle_gamma   90.00
#
_symmetry.space_group_name_H-M   'P 1'
#
loop_
_entity.id
_entity.type
_entity.pdbx_description
1 polymer ?
#
loop_
_entity_poly.entity_id
_entity_poly.type
_entity_poly.pdbx_seq_one_letter_code
_entity_poly.pdbx_strand_id
1 'polypeptide(L)'
;MLPWITLATAEAPGGGTLRLLRRGEEFSIRLQGGNELMNSRLGGSEEALATLAMEAMAEKRAPRLLIGGLGMGFTLRAAQRVAGPAARLVVAEIVPELAGWAREHMGAVFGDCLEDPRVEIRIGDVGALIRSAEAAHDAILLDVDNGPDGLTARATMRSMMSPALPPRGGR
;
A
#
# COMPACT_ATOMS: atom_id res chain seq x y z
N MET A 1 -2.25 31.62 3.49
CA MET A 1 -1.95 30.16 3.47
C MET A 1 -3.21 29.45 3.96
N LEU A 2 -3.76 28.51 3.20
CA LEU A 2 -4.94 27.77 3.65
C LEU A 2 -4.58 26.89 4.87
N PRO A 3 -5.43 26.82 5.90
CA PRO A 3 -5.17 25.96 7.05
C PRO A 3 -5.36 24.48 6.69
N TRP A 4 -4.69 23.60 7.44
CA TRP A 4 -4.98 22.17 7.41
C TRP A 4 -6.26 21.87 8.19
N ILE A 5 -7.17 21.11 7.60
CA ILE A 5 -8.41 20.65 8.22
C ILE A 5 -8.31 19.13 8.38
N THR A 6 -8.63 18.61 9.56
CA THR A 6 -8.70 17.15 9.76
C THR A 6 -10.06 16.66 9.25
N LEU A 7 -10.03 15.68 8.36
CA LEU A 7 -11.23 15.07 7.81
C LEU A 7 -11.63 13.82 8.57
N ALA A 8 -10.64 12.99 8.93
CA ALA A 8 -10.87 11.72 9.61
C ALA A 8 -9.64 11.27 10.41
N THR A 9 -9.84 10.28 11.29
CA THR A 9 -8.80 9.67 12.11
C THR A 9 -8.97 8.17 12.21
N ALA A 10 -7.87 7.43 12.33
CA ALA A 10 -7.85 5.98 12.47
C ALA A 10 -6.73 5.55 13.43
N GLU A 11 -6.77 4.33 13.92
CA GLU A 11 -5.66 3.78 14.70
C GLU A 11 -4.57 3.25 13.78
N ALA A 12 -3.31 3.60 14.08
CA ALA A 12 -2.17 3.05 13.35
C ALA A 12 -1.86 1.61 13.82
N PRO A 13 -1.43 0.71 12.92
CA PRO A 13 -0.94 -0.60 13.32
C PRO A 13 0.29 -0.46 14.22
N GLY A 14 0.22 -0.97 15.46
CA GLY A 14 1.30 -0.80 16.43
C GLY A 14 1.16 0.43 17.33
N GLY A 15 0.05 1.18 17.22
CA GLY A 15 -0.34 2.23 18.14
C GLY A 15 -0.10 3.64 17.62
N GLY A 16 -0.86 4.59 18.19
CA GLY A 16 -0.93 5.97 17.70
C GLY A 16 -2.12 6.19 16.78
N THR A 17 -2.34 7.46 16.42
CA THR A 17 -3.52 7.87 15.63
C THR A 17 -3.07 8.43 14.29
N LEU A 18 -3.58 7.87 13.20
CA LEU A 18 -3.50 8.44 11.86
C LEU A 18 -4.55 9.53 11.70
N ARG A 19 -4.20 10.58 10.97
CA ARG A 19 -5.08 11.70 10.63
C ARG A 19 -5.05 11.91 9.13
N LEU A 20 -6.22 11.95 8.51
CA LEU A 20 -6.38 12.50 7.18
C LEU A 20 -6.59 14.00 7.28
N LEU A 21 -5.75 14.77 6.61
CA LEU A 21 -5.85 16.22 6.54
C LEU A 21 -6.01 16.69 5.11
N ARG A 22 -6.69 17.83 4.95
CA ARG A 22 -6.87 18.53 3.68
C ARG A 22 -6.49 20.00 3.79
N ARG A 23 -5.87 20.52 2.73
CA ARG A 23 -5.57 21.94 2.55
C ARG A 23 -5.81 22.33 1.09
N GLY A 24 -6.91 23.04 0.83
CA GLY A 24 -7.33 23.30 -0.55
C GLY A 24 -7.67 21.99 -1.27
N GLU A 25 -6.87 21.63 -2.27
CA GLU A 25 -6.99 20.37 -3.03
C GLU A 25 -5.96 19.31 -2.60
N GLU A 26 -5.08 19.65 -1.67
CA GLU A 26 -4.03 18.77 -1.18
C GLU A 26 -4.54 17.91 -0.02
N PHE A 27 -4.21 16.62 -0.06
CA PHE A 27 -4.45 15.67 1.01
C PHE A 27 -3.13 15.18 1.62
N SER A 28 -3.16 14.91 2.91
CA SER A 28 -2.00 14.43 3.67
C SER A 28 -2.46 13.45 4.74
N ILE A 29 -1.76 12.32 4.89
CA ILE A 29 -1.94 11.39 6.01
C ILE A 29 -0.76 11.56 6.95
N ARG A 30 -1.06 11.77 8.23
CA ARG A 30 -0.06 12.07 9.27
C ARG A 30 -0.28 11.27 10.54
N LEU A 31 0.78 10.98 11.26
CA LEU A 31 0.68 10.54 12.64
C LEU A 31 0.29 11.70 13.56
N GLN A 32 -0.47 11.39 14.61
CA GLN A 32 -0.69 12.30 15.74
C GLN A 32 0.67 12.60 16.39
N GLY A 33 1.10 13.86 16.28
CA GLY A 33 2.48 14.29 16.53
C GLY A 33 3.06 15.11 15.39
N GLY A 34 2.46 15.05 14.19
CA GLY A 34 2.75 15.96 13.08
C GLY A 34 3.61 15.35 11.97
N ASN A 35 4.13 14.14 12.13
CA ASN A 35 4.92 13.45 11.11
C ASN A 35 4.03 13.11 9.91
N GLU A 36 4.36 13.67 8.74
CA GLU A 36 3.68 13.36 7.48
C GLU A 36 4.20 12.03 6.93
N LEU A 37 3.27 11.12 6.64
CA LEU A 37 3.58 9.81 6.07
C LEU A 37 3.52 9.84 4.55
N MET A 38 2.54 10.57 3.99
CA MET A 38 2.32 10.68 2.55
C MET A 38 1.42 11.87 2.24
N ASN A 39 1.54 12.40 1.02
CA ASN A 39 0.70 13.48 0.50
C ASN A 39 0.29 13.22 -0.94
N SER A 40 -0.74 13.93 -1.40
CA SER A 40 -1.31 13.74 -2.73
C SER A 40 -0.57 14.49 -3.85
N ARG A 41 0.69 14.92 -3.67
CA ARG A 41 1.42 15.76 -4.64
C ARG A 41 2.52 15.05 -5.43
N LEU A 42 3.26 14.15 -4.78
CA LEU A 42 4.43 13.50 -5.37
C LEU A 42 4.20 12.00 -5.39
N GLY A 43 4.22 11.42 -6.59
CA GLY A 43 4.05 9.98 -6.83
C GLY A 43 4.87 9.47 -8.03
N GLY A 44 5.87 10.22 -8.49
CA GLY A 44 6.55 9.94 -9.75
C GLY A 44 7.31 8.61 -9.78
N SER A 45 7.90 8.21 -8.66
CA SER A 45 8.61 6.95 -8.53
C SER A 45 7.65 5.77 -8.52
N GLU A 46 6.53 5.93 -7.82
CA GLU A 46 5.42 4.99 -7.68
C GLU A 46 4.77 4.72 -9.02
N GLU A 47 4.52 5.77 -9.81
CA GLU A 47 3.96 5.63 -11.15
C GLU A 47 4.93 4.93 -12.11
N ALA A 48 6.22 5.25 -12.04
CA ALA A 48 7.25 4.61 -12.87
C ALA A 48 7.38 3.13 -12.52
N LEU A 49 7.44 2.79 -11.22
CA LEU A 49 7.55 1.42 -10.74
C LEU A 49 6.34 0.57 -11.15
N ALA A 50 5.13 1.10 -11.01
CA ALA A 50 3.90 0.43 -11.45
C ALA A 50 3.88 0.16 -12.95
N THR A 51 4.30 1.15 -13.75
CA THR A 51 4.37 1.04 -15.20
C THR A 51 5.36 -0.05 -15.62
N LEU A 52 6.59 -0.01 -15.09
CA LEU A 52 7.63 -0.99 -15.40
C LEU A 52 7.23 -2.42 -15.01
N ALA A 53 6.58 -2.61 -13.86
CA ALA A 53 6.12 -3.93 -13.44
C ALA A 53 5.04 -4.49 -14.40
N MET A 54 4.11 -3.65 -14.84
CA MET A 54 3.09 -4.07 -15.80
C MET A 54 3.66 -4.35 -17.19
N GLU A 55 4.62 -3.55 -17.65
CA GLU A 55 5.35 -3.77 -18.91
C GLU A 55 6.13 -5.09 -18.89
N ALA A 56 6.79 -5.41 -17.77
CA ALA A 56 7.50 -6.68 -17.60
C ALA A 56 6.56 -7.91 -17.68
N MET A 57 5.25 -7.69 -17.53
CA MET A 57 4.21 -8.73 -17.60
C MET A 57 3.35 -8.63 -18.87
N ALA A 58 3.74 -7.83 -19.87
CA ALA A 58 2.90 -7.53 -21.04
C ALA A 58 2.48 -8.77 -21.85
N GLU A 59 3.28 -9.84 -21.86
CA GLU A 59 2.96 -11.09 -22.56
C GLU A 59 1.95 -11.98 -21.81
N LYS A 60 1.65 -11.68 -20.54
CA LYS A 60 0.69 -12.44 -19.75
C LYS A 60 -0.73 -12.07 -20.13
N ARG A 61 -1.55 -13.08 -20.39
CA ARG A 61 -2.98 -12.90 -20.76
C ARG A 61 -3.83 -12.29 -19.64
N ALA A 62 -3.51 -12.59 -18.39
CA ALA A 62 -4.27 -12.16 -17.21
C ALA A 62 -3.32 -11.89 -16.04
N PRO A 63 -2.51 -10.81 -16.10
CA PRO A 63 -1.49 -10.52 -15.09
C PRO A 63 -2.14 -10.20 -13.74
N ARG A 64 -1.54 -10.70 -12.66
CA ARG A 64 -1.99 -10.51 -11.29
C ARG A 64 -0.94 -9.73 -10.51
N LEU A 65 -1.19 -8.45 -10.30
CA LEU A 65 -0.31 -7.57 -9.52
C LEU A 65 -0.81 -7.46 -8.09
N LEU A 66 0.10 -7.61 -7.12
CA LEU A 66 -0.14 -7.25 -5.73
C LEU A 66 0.57 -5.93 -5.40
N ILE A 67 -0.15 -4.99 -4.79
CA ILE A 67 0.36 -3.70 -4.32
C ILE A 67 0.25 -3.70 -2.79
N GLY A 68 1.35 -3.46 -2.09
CA GLY A 68 1.37 -3.28 -0.65
C GLY A 68 1.09 -1.82 -0.27
N GLY A 69 0.01 -1.60 0.47
CA GLY A 69 -0.49 -0.28 0.87
C GLY A 69 -1.35 0.38 -0.21
N LEU A 70 -2.46 1.00 0.20
CA LEU A 70 -3.27 1.83 -0.69
C LEU A 70 -2.62 3.20 -0.92
N GLY A 71 -2.07 3.76 0.15
CA GLY A 71 -1.46 5.08 0.18
C GLY A 71 -2.38 6.17 -0.40
N MET A 72 -1.82 6.99 -1.29
CA MET A 72 -2.55 8.00 -2.07
C MET A 72 -3.01 7.48 -3.44
N GLY A 73 -2.91 6.18 -3.68
CA GLY A 73 -3.38 5.50 -4.89
C GLY A 73 -2.52 5.72 -6.15
N PHE A 74 -1.33 6.33 -6.05
CA PHE A 74 -0.47 6.58 -7.22
C PHE A 74 -0.10 5.29 -7.95
N THR A 75 0.44 4.30 -7.23
CA THR A 75 0.82 2.99 -7.77
C THR A 75 -0.37 2.28 -8.42
N LEU A 76 -1.53 2.28 -7.74
CA LEU A 76 -2.75 1.66 -8.26
C LEU A 76 -3.20 2.32 -9.56
N ARG A 77 -3.36 3.65 -9.57
CA ARG A 77 -3.82 4.38 -10.76
C ARG A 77 -2.86 4.24 -11.93
N ALA A 78 -1.55 4.25 -11.67
CA ALA A 78 -0.56 4.02 -12.71
C ALA A 78 -0.65 2.60 -13.30
N ALA A 79 -0.79 1.57 -12.46
CA ALA A 79 -0.99 0.20 -12.93
C ALA A 79 -2.28 0.07 -13.76
N GLN A 80 -3.38 0.70 -13.34
CA GLN A 80 -4.65 0.67 -14.07
C GLN A 80 -4.59 1.27 -15.47
N ARG A 81 -3.81 2.34 -15.65
CA ARG A 81 -3.64 3.02 -16.94
C ARG A 81 -3.05 2.11 -18.01
N VAL A 82 -2.20 1.16 -17.61
CA VAL A 82 -1.47 0.27 -18.54
C VAL A 82 -1.96 -1.17 -18.51
N ALA A 83 -2.76 -1.54 -17.50
CA ALA A 83 -3.33 -2.86 -17.38
C ALA A 83 -4.36 -3.16 -18.48
N GLY A 84 -4.34 -4.39 -19.00
CA GLY A 84 -5.41 -4.91 -19.85
C GLY A 84 -6.70 -5.20 -19.08
N PRO A 85 -7.81 -5.51 -19.78
CA PRO A 85 -9.11 -5.78 -19.16
C PRO A 85 -9.15 -7.06 -18.31
N ALA A 86 -8.25 -8.02 -18.57
CA ALA A 86 -8.15 -9.28 -17.83
C ALA A 86 -7.19 -9.23 -16.63
N ALA A 87 -6.53 -8.09 -16.40
CA ALA A 87 -5.62 -7.93 -15.27
C ALA A 87 -6.38 -7.98 -13.94
N ARG A 88 -5.66 -8.38 -12.88
CA ARG A 88 -6.14 -8.29 -11.50
C ARG A 88 -5.15 -7.48 -10.68
N LEU A 89 -5.63 -6.41 -10.07
CA LEU A 89 -4.85 -5.50 -9.26
C LEU A 89 -5.33 -5.63 -7.82
N VAL A 90 -4.55 -6.32 -6.99
CA VAL A 90 -4.87 -6.51 -5.58
C VAL A 90 -4.10 -5.48 -4.77
N VAL A 91 -4.78 -4.72 -3.93
CA VAL A 91 -4.16 -3.80 -2.97
C VAL A 91 -4.34 -4.37 -1.57
N ALA A 92 -3.24 -4.61 -0.87
CA ALA A 92 -3.26 -5.01 0.54
C ALA A 92 -3.14 -3.76 1.41
N GLU A 93 -4.20 -3.42 2.14
CA GLU A 93 -4.21 -2.28 3.06
C GLU A 93 -4.40 -2.78 4.49
N ILE A 94 -3.50 -2.40 5.40
CA ILE A 94 -3.53 -2.85 6.78
C ILE A 94 -4.51 -2.04 7.63
N VAL A 95 -4.76 -0.78 7.27
CA VAL A 95 -5.68 0.13 7.97
C VAL A 95 -7.01 0.23 7.22
N PRO A 96 -8.09 -0.43 7.67
CA PRO A 96 -9.37 -0.48 6.95
C PRO A 96 -9.96 0.90 6.66
N GLU A 97 -9.76 1.87 7.54
CA GLU A 97 -10.28 3.23 7.41
C GLU A 97 -9.68 3.96 6.20
N LEU A 98 -8.43 3.66 5.81
CA LEU A 98 -7.81 4.31 4.64
C LEU A 98 -8.58 4.00 3.35
N ALA A 99 -9.11 2.79 3.22
CA ALA A 99 -9.95 2.40 2.08
C ALA A 99 -11.32 3.12 2.08
N GLY A 100 -11.86 3.42 3.27
CA GLY A 100 -13.05 4.24 3.42
C GLY A 100 -12.78 5.69 3.05
N TRP A 101 -11.70 6.27 3.57
CA TRP A 101 -11.27 7.64 3.29
C TRP A 101 -11.04 7.91 1.81
N ALA A 102 -10.47 6.93 1.11
CA ALA A 102 -10.24 7.02 -0.33
C ALA A 102 -11.54 7.23 -1.11
N ARG A 103 -12.63 6.56 -0.69
CA ARG A 103 -13.97 6.70 -1.30
C ARG A 103 -14.70 7.96 -0.83
N GLU A 104 -14.67 8.24 0.46
CA GLU A 104 -15.54 9.25 1.08
C GLU A 104 -14.95 10.66 1.06
N HIS A 105 -13.63 10.79 1.14
CA HIS A 105 -12.96 12.08 1.33
C HIS A 105 -12.04 12.45 0.18
N MET A 106 -11.41 11.46 -0.45
CA MET A 106 -10.34 11.67 -1.44
C MET A 106 -10.79 11.41 -2.87
N GLY A 107 -12.07 11.65 -3.19
CA GLY A 107 -12.60 11.49 -4.55
C GLY A 107 -11.84 12.30 -5.61
N ALA A 108 -11.26 13.45 -5.25
CA ALA A 108 -10.40 14.23 -6.15
C ALA A 108 -9.05 13.56 -6.47
N VAL A 109 -8.58 12.65 -5.61
CA VAL A 109 -7.32 11.90 -5.77
C VAL A 109 -7.59 10.54 -6.43
N PHE A 110 -8.61 9.82 -5.95
CA PHE A 110 -8.91 8.46 -6.39
C PHE A 110 -9.86 8.40 -7.59
N GLY A 111 -10.69 9.42 -7.84
CA GLY A 111 -11.70 9.35 -8.89
C GLY A 111 -12.57 8.10 -8.76
N ASP A 112 -12.72 7.37 -9.86
CA ASP A 112 -13.42 6.09 -9.96
C ASP A 112 -12.48 4.88 -9.85
N CYS A 113 -11.20 5.08 -9.51
CA CYS A 113 -10.20 4.02 -9.60
C CYS A 113 -10.49 2.81 -8.69
N LEU A 114 -11.22 3.01 -7.58
CA LEU A 114 -11.61 1.94 -6.66
C LEU A 114 -12.85 1.16 -7.13
N GLU A 115 -13.55 1.64 -8.14
CA GLU A 115 -14.73 1.01 -8.74
C GLU A 115 -14.37 0.19 -9.99
N ASP A 116 -13.11 0.22 -10.41
CA ASP A 116 -12.61 -0.59 -11.51
C ASP A 116 -12.75 -2.09 -11.17
N PRO A 117 -13.44 -2.90 -12.01
CA PRO A 117 -13.69 -4.31 -11.72
C PRO A 117 -12.43 -5.17 -11.64
N ARG A 118 -11.28 -4.65 -12.07
CA ARG A 118 -9.96 -5.30 -11.95
C ARG A 118 -9.35 -5.13 -10.57
N VAL A 119 -9.86 -4.19 -9.76
CA VAL A 119 -9.29 -3.81 -8.47
C VAL A 119 -9.97 -4.58 -7.34
N GLU A 120 -9.14 -5.15 -6.47
CA GLU A 120 -9.58 -5.80 -5.23
C GLU A 120 -8.80 -5.20 -4.06
N ILE A 121 -9.51 -4.56 -3.12
CA ILE A 121 -8.90 -4.10 -1.87
C ILE A 121 -9.03 -5.22 -0.84
N ARG A 122 -7.91 -5.70 -0.32
CA ARG A 122 -7.84 -6.69 0.77
C ARG A 122 -7.35 -6.03 2.03
N ILE A 123 -8.17 -6.06 3.07
CA ILE A 123 -7.77 -5.57 4.38
C ILE A 123 -6.90 -6.63 5.07
N GLY A 124 -5.66 -6.26 5.39
CA GLY A 124 -4.73 -7.12 6.11
C GLY A 124 -3.25 -6.87 5.81
N ASP A 125 -2.40 -7.59 6.53
CA ASP A 125 -0.94 -7.56 6.36
C ASP A 125 -0.54 -8.12 4.98
N VAL A 126 0.22 -7.32 4.22
CA VAL A 126 0.72 -7.74 2.90
C VAL A 126 1.64 -8.95 3.00
N GLY A 127 2.43 -9.06 4.08
CA GLY A 127 3.30 -10.21 4.30
C GLY A 127 2.50 -11.51 4.50
N ALA A 128 1.40 -11.46 5.24
CA ALA A 128 0.49 -12.57 5.42
C ALA A 128 -0.17 -12.97 4.08
N LEU A 129 -0.56 -11.99 3.27
CA LEU A 129 -1.13 -12.24 1.94
C LEU A 129 -0.12 -12.94 1.02
N ILE A 130 1.13 -12.46 0.97
CA ILE A 130 2.22 -13.08 0.20
C ILE A 130 2.44 -14.54 0.64
N ARG A 131 2.47 -14.80 1.95
CA ARG A 131 2.65 -16.16 2.49
C ARG A 131 1.46 -17.08 2.21
N SER A 132 0.24 -16.56 2.28
CA SER A 132 -0.99 -17.34 2.08
C SER A 132 -1.22 -17.76 0.62
N ALA A 133 -0.51 -17.14 -0.31
CA ALA A 133 -0.81 -17.18 -1.73
C ALA A 133 0.42 -17.58 -2.55
N GLU A 134 1.12 -18.66 -2.16
CA GLU A 134 2.22 -19.24 -2.95
C GLU A 134 1.76 -19.37 -4.42
N ALA A 135 2.49 -18.70 -5.32
CA ALA A 135 2.25 -18.60 -6.77
C ALA A 135 0.97 -17.89 -7.27
N ALA A 136 0.29 -17.07 -6.45
CA ALA A 136 -0.92 -16.37 -6.89
C ALA A 136 -0.68 -15.02 -7.60
N HIS A 137 0.51 -14.43 -7.50
CA HIS A 137 0.82 -13.11 -8.05
C HIS A 137 1.99 -13.20 -9.03
N ASP A 138 1.85 -12.51 -10.16
CA ASP A 138 2.88 -12.43 -11.20
C ASP A 138 3.96 -11.38 -10.86
N ALA A 139 3.56 -10.32 -10.15
CA ALA A 139 4.46 -9.33 -9.58
C ALA A 139 3.89 -8.78 -8.27
N ILE A 140 4.79 -8.29 -7.43
CA ILE A 140 4.48 -7.68 -6.14
C ILE A 140 5.22 -6.34 -6.08
N LEU A 141 4.48 -5.26 -5.82
CA LEU A 141 5.02 -3.92 -5.59
C LEU A 141 4.87 -3.58 -4.11
N LEU A 142 6.01 -3.43 -3.43
CA LEU A 142 6.06 -3.03 -2.03
C LEU A 142 6.68 -1.64 -1.97
N ASP A 143 5.82 -0.64 -1.93
CA ASP A 143 6.21 0.75 -1.71
C ASP A 143 6.09 1.08 -0.22
N VAL A 144 6.85 0.33 0.58
CA VAL A 144 6.88 0.46 2.05
C VAL A 144 8.04 1.35 2.46
N ASP A 145 8.02 2.61 2.05
CA ASP A 145 9.02 3.62 2.46
C ASP A 145 8.95 3.93 3.96
N ASN A 146 7.90 3.48 4.63
CA ASN A 146 7.87 3.38 6.08
C ASN A 146 8.49 2.04 6.47
N GLY A 147 9.81 2.03 6.69
CA GLY A 147 10.50 0.94 7.37
C GLY A 147 9.79 0.57 8.70
N PRO A 148 10.28 -0.45 9.42
CA PRO A 148 9.65 -0.95 10.65
C PRO A 148 9.47 0.09 11.78
N ASP A 149 9.87 1.35 11.58
CA ASP A 149 9.67 2.46 12.51
C ASP A 149 8.60 3.48 12.04
N GLY A 150 8.18 3.47 10.76
CA GLY A 150 7.31 4.51 10.18
C GLY A 150 5.81 4.34 10.46
N LEU A 151 5.36 3.11 10.75
CA LEU A 151 4.00 2.80 11.19
C LEU A 151 3.96 2.16 12.58
N THR A 152 5.01 1.42 12.94
CA THR A 152 5.15 0.77 14.24
C THR A 152 5.81 1.73 15.22
N ALA A 153 4.99 2.41 16.02
CA ALA A 153 5.46 2.95 17.28
C ALA A 153 5.92 1.78 18.20
N ARG A 154 7.19 1.38 18.04
CA ARG A 154 8.00 0.70 19.06
C ARG A 154 7.38 -0.57 19.69
N ALA A 155 6.96 -1.52 18.86
CA ALA A 155 6.76 -2.91 19.29
C ALA A 155 7.87 -3.79 18.70
N THR A 156 8.92 -3.99 19.50
CA THR A 156 9.99 -4.99 19.39
C THR A 156 9.80 -6.09 18.33
N MET A 157 10.44 -5.95 17.16
CA MET A 157 10.73 -7.09 16.28
C MET A 157 12.04 -7.74 16.76
N ARG A 158 11.96 -8.56 17.81
CA ARG A 158 13.01 -9.53 18.12
C ARG A 158 12.51 -10.90 17.67
N SER A 159 13.32 -11.52 16.82
CA SER A 159 13.28 -12.93 16.42
C SER A 159 12.40 -13.30 15.22
N MET A 160 13.03 -13.32 14.05
CA MET A 160 12.92 -14.45 13.12
C MET A 160 14.18 -14.50 12.24
N MET A 161 15.34 -14.71 12.89
CA MET A 161 16.38 -15.52 12.25
C MET A 161 15.93 -16.96 12.40
N SER A 162 15.67 -17.63 11.28
CA SER A 162 15.41 -19.06 11.24
C SER A 162 16.62 -19.84 11.80
N PRO A 163 16.44 -20.99 12.47
CA PRO A 163 17.52 -21.74 13.08
C PRO A 163 18.45 -22.28 12.00
N ALA A 164 19.74 -21.95 12.13
CA ALA A 164 20.78 -22.67 11.41
C ALA A 164 20.69 -24.16 11.77
N LEU A 165 20.64 -24.99 10.72
CA LEU A 165 20.70 -26.45 10.73
C LEU A 165 21.67 -27.00 11.79
N PRO A 166 21.36 -28.12 12.48
CA PRO A 166 22.36 -28.82 13.26
C PRO A 166 23.41 -29.45 12.33
N PRO A 167 24.71 -29.38 12.64
CA PRO A 167 25.71 -30.12 11.88
C PRO A 167 25.52 -31.62 12.12
N ARG A 168 25.33 -32.35 11.02
CA ARG A 168 25.52 -33.80 10.95
C ARG A 168 27.01 -34.13 11.11
N GLY A 169 27.34 -35.09 11.97
CA GLY A 169 28.43 -36.03 11.71
C GLY A 169 29.49 -36.27 12.79
N GLY A 170 29.53 -37.52 13.27
CA GLY A 170 30.74 -38.28 13.69
C GLY A 170 31.30 -37.96 15.08
N ARG A 171 31.64 -38.91 15.95
CA ARG A 171 31.97 -40.34 15.82
C ARG A 171 31.54 -41.08 17.08
#